data_AF-A0A971Y6X4-F1
#
_entry.id   AF-A0A971Y6X4-F1
#
_cell.length_a   1.000
_cell.length_b   1.000
_cell.length_c   1.000
_cell.angle_alpha   90.00
_cell.angle_beta   90.00
_cell.angle_gamma   90.00
#
_symmetry.space_group_name_H-M   'P 1'
#
loop_
_entity.id
_entity.type
_entity.pdbx_description
1 polymer ?
#
loop_
_entity_poly.entity_id
_entity_poly.type
_entity_poly.pdbx_seq_one_letter_code
_entity_poly.pdbx_strand_id
1 'polypeptide(L)' 'MAERTIFAGFGGQGVMLMGQLLTAAGMNEGKNVSWLPSYGPEMRGGTANCAVMVDEKP' A
#
# COMPACT_ATOMS: atom_id res chain seq x y z
N MET A 1 -17.04 4.06 -4.40
CA MET A 1 -17.13 3.10 -3.27
C MET A 1 -15.69 2.93 -2.83
N ALA A 2 -15.35 3.36 -1.62
CA ALA A 2 -13.97 3.28 -1.15
C ALA A 2 -13.59 1.83 -0.85
N GLU A 3 -12.58 1.32 -1.55
CA GLU A 3 -11.97 0.02 -1.25
C GLU A 3 -10.70 0.22 -0.42
N ARG A 4 -10.56 -0.58 0.65
CA ARG A 4 -9.42 -0.53 1.56
C ARG A 4 -8.70 -1.87 1.55
N THR A 5 -7.43 -1.85 1.21
CA THR A 5 -6.57 -3.04 1.15
C THR A 5 -5.40 -2.86 2.11
N ILE A 6 -5.10 -3.90 2.89
CA ILE A 6 -3.92 -3.93 3.77
C ILE A 6 -3.01 -5.06 3.29
N PHE A 7 -1.77 -4.71 2.98
CA PHE A 7 -0.70 -5.68 2.77
C PHE A 7 0.14 -5.77 4.04
N ALA A 8 0.41 -6.97 4.53
CA ALA A 8 1.21 -7.19 5.73
C ALA A 8 2.19 -8.34 5.53
N GLY A 9 3.36 -8.24 6.15
CA GLY A 9 4.39 -9.26 6.08
C GLY A 9 5.69 -8.79 6.72
N PHE A 10 6.81 -9.32 6.25
CA PHE A 10 8.14 -8.98 6.75
C PHE A 10 8.91 -8.10 5.77
N GLY A 11 9.76 -7.22 6.30
CA GLY A 11 10.65 -6.37 5.53
C GLY A 11 11.53 -7.19 4.59
N GLY A 12 11.60 -6.79 3.32
CA GLY A 12 12.34 -7.49 2.26
C GLY A 12 11.52 -8.50 1.45
N GLN A 13 10.22 -8.66 1.69
CA GLN A 13 9.33 -9.56 0.92
C GLN A 13 8.42 -8.84 -0.09
N GLY A 14 8.59 -7.53 -0.30
CA GLY A 14 7.82 -6.78 -1.29
C GLY A 14 6.49 -6.21 -0.81
N VAL A 15 6.21 -6.18 0.51
CA VAL A 15 4.97 -5.62 1.07
C VAL A 15 4.74 -4.17 0.61
N MET A 16 5.77 -3.32 0.66
CA MET A 16 5.66 -1.93 0.19
C MET A 16 5.42 -1.85 -1.32
N LEU A 17 6.10 -2.71 -2.09
CA LEU A 17 5.98 -2.75 -3.54
C LEU A 17 4.55 -3.09 -3.97
N MET A 18 3.89 -4.03 -3.29
CA MET A 18 2.49 -4.38 -3.57
C MET A 18 1.56 -3.16 -3.40
N GLY A 19 1.71 -2.41 -2.31
CA GLY A 19 0.93 -1.19 -2.09
C GLY A 19 1.20 -0.10 -3.12
N GLN A 20 2.46 0.08 -3.52
CA GLN A 20 2.85 1.01 -4.57
C GLN A 20 2.29 0.61 -5.94
N LEU A 21 2.27 -0.68 -6.29
CA LEU A 21 1.70 -1.17 -7.55
C LEU A 21 0.19 -0.93 -7.61
N LEU A 22 -0.54 -1.22 -6.53
CA LEU A 22 -1.98 -0.93 -6.47
C LEU A 22 -2.25 0.58 -6.57
N THR A 23 -1.40 1.39 -5.91
CA THR A 23 -1.49 2.85 -5.98
C THR A 23 -1.26 3.36 -7.39
N ALA A 24 -0.22 2.88 -8.08
CA ALA A 24 0.08 3.22 -9.47
C ALA A 24 -1.05 2.80 -10.42
N ALA A 25 -1.62 1.61 -10.24
CA ALA A 25 -2.76 1.14 -11.02
C ALA A 25 -3.99 2.04 -10.80
N GLY A 26 -4.33 2.36 -9.54
CA GLY A 26 -5.44 3.26 -9.23
C GLY A 26 -5.28 4.65 -9.83
N MET A 27 -4.08 5.23 -9.75
CA MET A 27 -3.78 6.52 -10.38
C MET A 27 -3.89 6.46 -11.92
N ASN A 28 -3.41 5.38 -12.54
CA ASN A 28 -3.51 5.18 -14.00
C ASN A 28 -4.96 5.05 -14.47
N GLU A 29 -5.86 4.54 -13.63
CA GLU A 29 -7.30 4.48 -13.90
C GLU A 29 -8.04 5.79 -13.57
N GLY A 30 -7.33 6.84 -13.13
CA GLY A 30 -7.94 8.13 -12.76
C GLY A 30 -8.68 8.11 -11.43
N LYS A 31 -8.43 7.11 -10.57
CA LYS A 31 -9.02 7.00 -9.23
C LYS A 31 -8.22 7.81 -8.21
N ASN A 32 -8.88 8.21 -7.13
CA ASN A 32 -8.24 8.82 -5.97
C ASN A 32 -7.64 7.71 -5.11
N VAL A 33 -6.38 7.89 -4.70
CA VAL A 33 -5.66 6.85 -3.98
C VAL A 33 -4.90 7.45 -2.81
N SER A 34 -4.93 6.77 -1.66
CA SER A 34 -4.06 7.04 -0.53
C SER A 34 -3.26 5.80 -0.17
N TRP A 35 -1.98 6.01 0.16
CA TRP A 35 -1.05 4.94 0.52
C TRP A 35 -0.35 5.31 1.82
N LEU A 36 -0.54 4.47 2.84
CA LEU A 36 0.03 4.64 4.17
C LEU A 36 0.92 3.44 4.51
N PRO A 37 2.25 3.55 4.33
CA PRO A 37 3.20 2.54 4.79
C PRO A 37 3.44 2.62 6.30
N SER A 38 3.71 1.48 6.92
CA SER A 38 4.09 1.33 8.33
C SER A 38 5.10 0.20 8.48
N TYR A 39 6.29 0.53 8.94
CA TYR A 39 7.38 -0.42 9.16
C TYR A 39 8.27 0.07 10.30
N GLY A 40 8.88 -0.89 11.01
CA GLY A 40 9.85 -0.60 12.06
C GLY A 40 11.21 -0.13 11.51
N PRO A 41 12.17 0.24 12.38
CA PRO A 41 13.53 0.61 11.97
C PRO A 41 14.26 -0.54 11.25
N GLU A 42 13.79 -1.78 11.36
CA GLU A 42 14.37 -2.93 10.67
C GLU A 42 14.01 -2.93 9.18
N MET A 43 14.96 -2.53 8.33
CA MET A 43 14.79 -2.54 6.86
C MET A 43 14.53 -3.95 6.27
N ARG A 44 14.87 -5.02 7.01
CA ARG A 44 14.65 -6.43 6.63
C ARG A 44 14.27 -7.25 7.86
N GLY A 45 13.32 -8.17 7.72
CA GLY A 45 12.93 -9.12 8.77
C GLY A 45 12.01 -8.55 9.86
N GLY A 46 11.90 -7.22 9.99
CA GLY A 46 10.88 -6.59 10.84
C GLY A 46 9.49 -6.63 10.24
N THR A 47 8.47 -6.40 11.06
CA THR A 47 7.08 -6.29 10.60
C THR A 47 6.91 -5.08 9.69
N ALA A 48 6.32 -5.30 8.52
CA ALA A 48 6.01 -4.25 7.55
C ALA A 48 4.55 -4.42 7.09
N ASN A 49 3.82 -3.32 7.03
CA ASN A 49 2.48 -3.28 6.50
C ASN A 49 2.23 -1.98 5.72
N CYS A 50 1.34 -2.02 4.73
CA CYS A 50 0.87 -0.80 4.09
C CYS A 50 -0.64 -0.89 3.84
N ALA A 51 -1.32 0.22 4.10
CA ALA A 51 -2.72 0.39 3.79
C ALA A 51 -2.85 1.21 2.51
N VAL A 52 -3.66 0.72 1.57
CA VAL A 52 -4.05 1.43 0.36
C VAL A 52 -5.56 1.65 0.39
N MET A 53 -6.01 2.86 0.09
CA MET A 53 -7.42 3.15 -0.16
C MET A 53 -7.58 3.68 -1.57
N VAL A 54 -8.51 3.09 -2.33
CA VAL A 54 -8.86 3.50 -3.69
C VAL A 54 -10.32 3.93 -3.68
N ASP A 55 -10.63 5.10 -4.23
CA ASP A 55 -12.01 5.55 -4.43
C ASP A 55 -12.15 6.33 -5.75
N GLU A 56 -13.37 6.40 -6.27
CA GLU A 56 -13.72 7.18 -7.46
C GLU A 56 -13.87 8.67 -7.13
N LYS A 57 -13.98 9.00 -5.84
CA LYS A 57 -14.19 10.37 -5.33
C LYS A 57 -13.08 10.73 -4.33
N PRO A 58 -12.80 12.04 -4.14
CA PRO A 58 -11.80 12.50 -3.18
C PRO A 58 -12.17 12.21 -1.72
#